data_AF-A0A5C1AE71-F1
#
_entry.id   AF-A0A5C1AE71-F1
#
_cell.length_a   1.000
_cell.length_b   1.000
_cell.length_c   1.000
_cell.angle_alpha   90.00
_cell.angle_beta   90.00
_cell.angle_gamma   90.00
#
_symmetry.space_group_name_H-M   'P 1'
#
loop_
_entity.id
_entity.type
_entity.pdbx_description
1 polymer ?
#
loop_
_entity_poly.entity_id
_entity_poly.type
_entity_poly.pdbx_seq_one_letter_code
_entity_poly.pdbx_strand_id
1 'polypeptide(L)'
;MRRIPTGWIGVLLVLAAPAFGQDKALSDKMMADKMAADKMTMDQDKKIASLIYETVKEGVELYNGGNQEGCLRLYQGSLMTLQGVLDYRPTTAKAIKDALAAAKTQKTSDASFTLRKALDGAQADLTAKAMAKAADAKPLWDRLGGEKAVAAVVHDFVIAAAPDPKVNFFRDGKYKLDDAGVKKLETMLVEMISSATGGPLKYNGRNMKDTHKGMKITEEEFNALAGHLVATLKKYNVPQAEMDELVGIVASTKGDIVEVK
;
A
#
# COMPACT_ATOMS: atom_id res chain seq x y z
N MET A 1 -57.28 -21.57 -54.30
CA MET A 1 -57.00 -20.92 -53.00
C MET A 1 -56.05 -21.81 -52.21
N ARG A 2 -54.74 -21.53 -52.25
CA ARG A 2 -53.71 -22.29 -51.54
C ARG A 2 -53.33 -21.52 -50.26
N ARG A 3 -53.48 -22.19 -49.11
CA ARG A 3 -53.12 -21.69 -47.78
C ARG A 3 -51.62 -21.46 -47.71
N ILE A 4 -51.22 -20.27 -47.24
CA ILE A 4 -49.83 -19.90 -46.97
C ILE A 4 -49.42 -20.61 -45.67
N PRO A 5 -48.27 -21.32 -45.62
CA PRO A 5 -47.82 -22.01 -44.42
C PRO A 5 -47.28 -21.01 -43.39
N THR A 6 -47.64 -21.24 -42.13
CA THR A 6 -47.20 -20.55 -40.92
C THR A 6 -45.71 -20.79 -40.63
N GLY A 7 -44.85 -20.21 -41.44
CA GLY A 7 -43.38 -20.33 -41.33
C GLY A 7 -42.63 -18.99 -41.38
N TRP A 8 -43.31 -17.87 -41.14
CA TRP A 8 -42.76 -16.50 -41.25
C TRP A 8 -42.98 -15.66 -39.97
N ILE A 9 -42.88 -16.30 -38.80
CA ILE A 9 -42.70 -15.62 -37.51
C ILE A 9 -41.56 -16.36 -36.80
N GLY A 10 -40.32 -16.03 -37.18
CA GLY A 10 -39.14 -16.71 -36.66
C GLY A 10 -37.79 -16.19 -37.16
N VAL A 11 -37.77 -15.02 -37.81
CA VAL A 11 -36.55 -14.35 -38.24
C VAL A 11 -36.60 -12.90 -37.76
N LEU A 12 -36.60 -12.70 -36.43
CA LEU A 12 -36.12 -11.47 -35.77
C LEU A 12 -36.12 -11.59 -34.23
N LEU A 13 -35.51 -12.62 -33.63
CA LEU A 13 -35.25 -12.59 -32.18
C LEU A 13 -34.07 -13.46 -31.72
N VAL A 14 -32.96 -13.41 -32.46
CA VAL A 14 -31.65 -13.85 -31.96
C VAL A 14 -30.63 -12.87 -32.50
N LEU A 15 -30.29 -11.82 -31.71
CA LEU A 15 -29.04 -11.01 -31.75
C LEU A 15 -29.20 -9.61 -31.12
N ALA A 16 -29.71 -9.51 -29.89
CA ALA A 16 -29.55 -8.29 -29.08
C ALA A 16 -29.72 -8.57 -27.58
N ALA A 17 -28.95 -9.53 -27.04
CA ALA A 17 -28.58 -9.43 -25.62
C ALA A 17 -27.59 -8.25 -25.51
N PRO A 18 -27.62 -7.44 -24.44
CA PRO A 18 -26.76 -6.27 -24.32
C PRO A 18 -25.31 -6.73 -24.06
N ALA A 19 -24.55 -6.96 -25.14
CA ALA A 19 -23.10 -7.22 -25.09
C ALA A 19 -22.34 -6.10 -24.35
N PHE A 20 -22.92 -4.90 -24.30
CA PHE A 20 -22.36 -3.73 -23.62
C PHE A 20 -22.11 -3.90 -22.11
N GLY A 21 -22.83 -4.80 -21.43
CA GLY A 21 -22.65 -5.04 -19.99
C GLY A 21 -21.57 -6.08 -19.67
N GLN A 22 -21.41 -7.11 -20.50
CA GLN A 22 -20.41 -8.16 -20.29
C GLN A 22 -19.01 -7.69 -20.68
N ASP A 23 -18.89 -6.87 -21.74
CA ASP A 23 -17.59 -6.35 -22.19
C ASP A 23 -16.97 -5.40 -21.17
N LYS A 24 -17.78 -4.55 -20.52
CA LYS A 24 -17.32 -3.68 -19.44
C LYS A 24 -16.88 -4.47 -18.22
N ALA A 25 -17.67 -5.45 -17.78
CA ALA A 25 -17.34 -6.29 -16.63
C ALA A 25 -16.07 -7.13 -16.86
N LEU A 26 -15.88 -7.63 -18.09
CA LEU A 26 -14.67 -8.35 -18.48
C LEU A 26 -13.45 -7.42 -18.49
N SER A 27 -13.59 -6.21 -19.04
CA SER A 27 -12.54 -5.18 -19.03
C SER A 27 -12.16 -4.76 -17.61
N ASP A 28 -13.15 -4.48 -16.75
CA ASP A 28 -12.95 -4.10 -15.35
C ASP A 28 -12.23 -5.21 -14.57
N LYS A 29 -12.61 -6.48 -14.81
CA LYS A 29 -11.93 -7.64 -14.23
C LYS A 29 -10.47 -7.76 -14.71
N MET A 30 -10.22 -7.65 -16.02
CA MET A 30 -8.86 -7.71 -16.56
C MET A 30 -7.97 -6.58 -16.02
N MET A 31 -8.54 -5.38 -15.84
CA MET A 31 -7.84 -4.26 -15.21
C MET A 31 -7.54 -4.56 -13.73
N ALA A 32 -8.50 -5.11 -12.99
CA ALA A 32 -8.30 -5.51 -11.59
C ALA A 32 -7.23 -6.60 -11.44
N ASP A 33 -7.26 -7.63 -12.29
CA ASP A 33 -6.27 -8.72 -12.31
C ASP A 33 -4.86 -8.17 -12.63
N LYS A 34 -4.77 -7.25 -13.60
CA LYS A 34 -3.52 -6.56 -13.93
C LYS A 34 -3.01 -5.74 -12.76
N MET A 35 -3.87 -4.95 -12.12
CA MET A 35 -3.52 -4.14 -10.95
C MET A 35 -3.06 -5.01 -9.77
N ALA A 36 -3.68 -6.18 -9.58
CA ALA A 36 -3.27 -7.15 -8.55
C ALA A 36 -1.89 -7.75 -8.85
N ALA A 37 -1.62 -8.17 -10.09
CA ALA A 37 -0.31 -8.67 -10.51
C ALA A 37 0.80 -7.60 -10.41
N ASP A 38 0.46 -6.38 -10.80
CA ASP A 38 1.31 -5.21 -10.69
C ASP A 38 1.66 -4.89 -9.23
N LYS A 39 0.67 -4.93 -8.32
CA LYS A 39 0.88 -4.77 -6.88
C LYS A 39 1.75 -5.88 -6.32
N MET A 40 1.49 -7.13 -6.69
CA MET A 40 2.30 -8.28 -6.27
C MET A 40 3.76 -8.11 -6.69
N THR A 41 4.00 -7.63 -7.91
CA THR A 41 5.36 -7.35 -8.41
C THR A 41 6.03 -6.23 -7.61
N MET A 42 5.30 -5.14 -7.31
CA MET A 42 5.79 -4.05 -6.47
C MET A 42 6.13 -4.52 -5.05
N ASP A 43 5.28 -5.34 -4.45
CA ASP A 43 5.50 -5.87 -3.09
C ASP A 43 6.69 -6.83 -3.07
N GLN A 44 6.89 -7.63 -4.12
CA GLN A 44 8.08 -8.45 -4.31
C GLN A 44 9.35 -7.58 -4.40
N ASP A 45 9.33 -6.53 -5.23
CA ASP A 45 10.46 -5.60 -5.34
C ASP A 45 10.85 -4.95 -4.01
N LYS A 46 9.86 -4.47 -3.23
CA LYS A 46 10.08 -3.87 -1.90
C LYS A 46 10.72 -4.85 -0.93
N LYS A 47 10.22 -6.09 -0.90
CA LYS A 47 10.75 -7.15 -0.02
C LYS A 47 12.19 -7.50 -0.39
N ILE A 48 12.46 -7.66 -1.69
CA ILE A 48 13.81 -7.98 -2.16
C ILE A 48 14.77 -6.82 -1.90
N ALA A 49 14.36 -5.57 -2.16
CA ALA A 49 15.18 -4.40 -1.86
C ALA A 49 15.54 -4.29 -0.37
N SER A 50 14.58 -4.61 0.51
CA SER A 50 14.80 -4.63 1.97
C SER A 50 15.76 -5.76 2.38
N LEU A 51 15.63 -6.95 1.79
CA LEU A 51 16.55 -8.06 2.03
C LEU A 51 17.98 -7.75 1.56
N ILE A 52 18.11 -7.07 0.41
CA ILE A 52 19.40 -6.60 -0.10
C ILE A 52 20.02 -5.61 0.89
N TYR A 53 19.25 -4.66 1.42
CA TYR A 53 19.73 -3.71 2.42
C TYR A 53 20.32 -4.39 3.65
N GLU A 54 19.61 -5.38 4.22
CA GLU A 54 20.11 -6.14 5.38
C GLU A 54 21.37 -6.94 5.04
N THR A 55 21.40 -7.61 3.88
CA THR A 55 22.59 -8.32 3.39
C THR A 55 23.79 -7.39 3.29
N VAL A 56 23.57 -6.20 2.73
CA VAL A 56 24.56 -5.14 2.55
C VAL A 56 25.09 -4.65 3.90
N LYS A 57 24.21 -4.44 4.87
CA LYS A 57 24.57 -4.00 6.22
C LYS A 57 25.45 -5.04 6.92
N GLU A 58 25.02 -6.31 6.92
CA GLU A 58 25.79 -7.41 7.51
C GLU A 58 27.15 -7.59 6.82
N GLY A 59 27.20 -7.49 5.49
CA GLY A 59 28.46 -7.58 4.76
C GLY A 59 29.44 -6.45 5.07
N VAL A 60 28.96 -5.23 5.33
CA VAL A 60 29.82 -4.12 5.80
C VAL A 60 30.41 -4.42 7.17
N GLU A 61 29.61 -4.95 8.09
CA GLU A 61 30.07 -5.33 9.43
C GLU A 61 31.16 -6.40 9.33
N LEU A 62 30.97 -7.44 8.50
CA LEU A 62 31.97 -8.48 8.25
C LEU A 62 33.26 -7.90 7.67
N TYR A 63 33.16 -7.03 6.66
CA TYR A 63 34.32 -6.42 6.01
C TYR A 63 35.12 -5.55 6.97
N ASN A 64 34.44 -4.68 7.72
CA ASN A 64 35.07 -3.77 8.69
C ASN A 64 35.64 -4.54 9.90
N GLY A 65 35.07 -5.68 10.24
CA GLY A 65 35.60 -6.61 11.24
C GLY A 65 36.81 -7.43 10.78
N GLY A 66 37.31 -7.20 9.56
CA GLY A 66 38.47 -7.92 8.99
C GLY A 66 38.13 -9.24 8.32
N ASN A 67 36.86 -9.66 8.31
CA ASN A 67 36.40 -10.89 7.66
C ASN A 67 35.96 -10.63 6.21
N GLN A 68 36.92 -10.26 5.36
CA GLN A 68 36.67 -9.96 3.94
C GLN A 68 36.19 -11.18 3.15
N GLU A 69 36.67 -12.38 3.51
CA GLU A 69 36.22 -13.61 2.85
C GLU A 69 34.77 -13.95 3.20
N GLY A 70 34.36 -13.74 4.46
CA GLY A 70 32.96 -13.85 4.88
C GLY A 70 32.06 -12.85 4.15
N CYS A 71 32.50 -11.60 4.04
CA CYS A 71 31.81 -10.57 3.26
C CYS A 71 31.60 -11.00 1.79
N LEU A 72 32.68 -11.45 1.14
CA LEU A 72 32.62 -11.93 -0.25
C LEU A 72 31.62 -13.08 -0.42
N ARG A 73 31.71 -14.10 0.45
CA ARG A 73 30.84 -15.28 0.38
C ARG A 73 29.37 -14.92 0.60
N LEU A 74 29.08 -14.02 1.55
CA LEU A 74 27.73 -13.51 1.80
C LEU A 74 27.18 -12.83 0.54
N TYR A 75 27.90 -11.86 -0.02
CA TYR A 75 27.43 -11.14 -1.22
C TYR A 75 27.29 -12.06 -2.42
N GLN A 76 28.23 -12.97 -2.65
CA GLN A 76 28.17 -13.90 -3.76
C GLN A 76 26.98 -14.86 -3.63
N GLY A 77 26.76 -15.44 -2.46
CA GLY A 77 25.63 -16.32 -2.19
C GLY A 77 24.30 -15.61 -2.41
N SER A 78 24.14 -14.42 -1.82
CA SER A 78 22.92 -13.62 -1.98
C SER A 78 22.65 -13.26 -3.43
N LEU A 79 23.67 -12.82 -4.19
CA LEU A 79 23.50 -12.48 -5.60
C LEU A 79 23.17 -13.69 -6.48
N MET A 80 23.70 -14.89 -6.18
CA MET A 80 23.34 -16.12 -6.89
C MET A 80 21.86 -16.47 -6.71
N THR A 81 21.33 -16.30 -5.49
CA THR A 81 19.90 -16.49 -5.22
C THR A 81 19.06 -15.42 -5.93
N LEU A 82 19.46 -14.15 -5.81
CA LEU A 82 18.74 -13.02 -6.42
C LEU A 82 18.68 -13.11 -7.95
N GLN A 83 19.74 -13.62 -8.60
CA GLN A 83 19.77 -13.79 -10.05
C GLN A 83 18.59 -14.61 -10.56
N GLY A 84 18.25 -15.73 -9.89
CA GLY A 84 17.13 -16.60 -10.29
C GLY A 84 15.76 -16.08 -9.85
N VAL A 85 15.70 -15.32 -8.75
CA VAL A 85 14.44 -14.70 -8.30
C VAL A 85 14.02 -13.55 -9.22
N LEU A 86 14.98 -12.86 -9.84
CA LEU A 86 14.75 -11.64 -10.62
C LEU A 86 14.51 -11.87 -12.12
N ASP A 87 14.04 -13.05 -12.53
CA ASP A 87 13.68 -13.33 -13.94
C ASP A 87 12.65 -12.34 -14.50
N TYR A 88 11.78 -11.81 -13.63
CA TYR A 88 10.79 -10.77 -13.96
C TYR A 88 11.39 -9.34 -14.07
N ARG A 89 12.69 -9.17 -13.76
CA ARG A 89 13.48 -7.94 -13.86
C ARG A 89 14.77 -8.23 -14.66
N PRO A 90 14.67 -8.48 -15.98
CA PRO A 90 15.78 -9.03 -16.77
C PRO A 90 17.02 -8.12 -16.81
N THR A 91 16.84 -6.80 -16.79
CA THR A 91 17.97 -5.85 -16.74
C THR A 91 18.76 -5.97 -15.44
N THR A 92 18.07 -6.04 -14.31
CA THR A 92 18.65 -6.18 -12.97
C THR A 92 19.32 -7.54 -12.82
N ALA A 93 18.64 -8.63 -13.23
CA ALA A 93 19.19 -9.98 -13.23
C ALA A 93 20.46 -10.09 -14.08
N LYS A 94 20.50 -9.43 -15.25
CA LYS A 94 21.70 -9.37 -16.09
C LYS A 94 22.84 -8.64 -15.39
N ALA A 95 22.59 -7.49 -14.77
CA ALA A 95 23.62 -6.74 -14.05
C ALA A 95 24.25 -7.56 -12.91
N ILE A 96 23.41 -8.32 -12.17
CA ILE A 96 23.86 -9.25 -11.14
C ILE A 96 24.74 -10.35 -11.74
N LYS A 97 24.30 -10.97 -12.83
CA LYS A 97 25.06 -12.02 -13.53
C LYS A 97 26.43 -11.51 -13.99
N ASP A 98 26.49 -10.31 -14.55
CA ASP A 98 27.73 -9.71 -15.04
C ASP A 98 28.69 -9.42 -13.88
N ALA A 99 28.18 -8.93 -12.74
CA ALA A 99 28.99 -8.70 -11.53
C ALA A 99 29.53 -10.01 -10.93
N LEU A 100 28.71 -11.06 -10.85
CA LEU A 100 29.13 -12.39 -10.42
C LEU A 100 30.21 -12.97 -11.33
N ALA A 101 30.15 -12.72 -12.64
CA ALA A 101 31.18 -13.14 -13.58
C ALA A 101 32.49 -12.36 -13.38
N ALA A 102 32.41 -11.04 -13.20
CA ALA A 102 33.58 -10.18 -12.97
C ALA A 102 34.31 -10.51 -11.65
N ALA A 103 33.58 -10.82 -10.58
CA ALA A 103 34.16 -11.12 -9.27
C ALA A 103 35.05 -12.39 -9.26
N LYS A 104 34.83 -13.35 -10.18
CA LYS A 104 35.57 -14.62 -10.21
C LYS A 104 37.07 -14.48 -10.46
N THR A 105 37.49 -13.40 -11.10
CA THR A 105 38.91 -13.17 -11.46
C THR A 105 39.57 -12.11 -10.59
N GLN A 106 38.84 -11.57 -9.61
CA GLN A 106 39.27 -10.47 -8.76
C GLN A 106 39.83 -10.96 -7.42
N LYS A 107 40.67 -10.15 -6.78
CA LYS A 107 41.06 -10.38 -5.39
C LYS A 107 39.84 -10.19 -4.47
N THR A 108 39.87 -10.81 -3.29
CA THR A 108 38.75 -10.79 -2.33
C THR A 108 38.19 -9.40 -2.07
N SER A 109 39.05 -8.40 -1.88
CA SER A 109 38.64 -7.00 -1.68
C SER A 109 37.86 -6.46 -2.88
N ASP A 110 38.43 -6.58 -4.08
CA ASP A 110 37.88 -6.01 -5.31
C ASP A 110 36.60 -6.73 -5.72
N ALA A 111 36.54 -8.05 -5.51
CA ALA A 111 35.35 -8.87 -5.67
C ALA A 111 34.25 -8.41 -4.70
N SER A 112 34.57 -8.19 -3.42
CA SER A 112 33.60 -7.72 -2.43
C SER A 112 32.99 -6.36 -2.82
N PHE A 113 33.82 -5.41 -3.29
CA PHE A 113 33.33 -4.11 -3.77
C PHE A 113 32.48 -4.24 -5.04
N THR A 114 32.89 -5.09 -5.99
CA THR A 114 32.15 -5.33 -7.23
C THR A 114 30.76 -5.90 -6.95
N LEU A 115 30.68 -6.92 -6.09
CA LEU A 115 29.41 -7.53 -5.70
C LEU A 115 28.56 -6.58 -4.84
N ARG A 116 29.19 -5.79 -3.97
CA ARG A 116 28.49 -4.75 -3.21
C ARG A 116 27.82 -3.73 -4.14
N LYS A 117 28.54 -3.24 -5.14
CA LYS A 117 28.00 -2.31 -6.13
C LYS A 117 26.81 -2.90 -6.88
N ALA A 118 26.84 -4.21 -7.18
CA ALA A 118 25.72 -4.90 -7.81
C ALA A 118 24.49 -4.99 -6.89
N LEU A 119 24.70 -5.28 -5.60
CA LEU A 119 23.63 -5.26 -4.59
C LEU A 119 23.02 -3.86 -4.47
N ASP A 120 23.84 -2.82 -4.30
CA ASP A 120 23.36 -1.43 -4.20
C ASP A 120 22.58 -1.01 -5.46
N GLY A 121 23.11 -1.35 -6.65
CA GLY A 121 22.45 -1.08 -7.92
C GLY A 121 21.11 -1.80 -8.06
N ALA A 122 21.04 -3.07 -7.66
CA ALA A 122 19.80 -3.84 -7.67
C ALA A 122 18.78 -3.27 -6.67
N GLN A 123 19.21 -2.93 -5.46
CA GLN A 123 18.35 -2.29 -4.45
C GLN A 123 17.76 -0.98 -4.97
N ALA A 124 18.60 -0.13 -5.56
CA ALA A 124 18.19 1.17 -6.09
C ALA A 124 17.17 1.01 -7.23
N ASP A 125 17.43 0.11 -8.18
CA ASP A 125 16.52 -0.15 -9.29
C ASP A 125 15.17 -0.72 -8.80
N LEU A 126 15.17 -1.75 -7.94
CA LEU A 126 13.93 -2.34 -7.42
C LEU A 126 13.12 -1.32 -6.60
N THR A 127 13.78 -0.49 -5.80
CA THR A 127 13.13 0.60 -5.06
C THR A 127 12.51 1.61 -6.03
N ALA A 128 13.24 2.02 -7.06
CA ALA A 128 12.74 2.96 -8.07
C ALA A 128 11.56 2.36 -8.86
N LYS A 129 11.61 1.08 -9.24
CA LYS A 129 10.50 0.39 -9.92
C LYS A 129 9.27 0.30 -9.03
N ALA A 130 9.45 -0.01 -7.75
CA ALA A 130 8.35 -0.04 -6.80
C ALA A 130 7.72 1.34 -6.61
N MET A 131 8.53 2.39 -6.50
CA MET A 131 8.06 3.78 -6.38
C MET A 131 7.36 4.27 -7.64
N ALA A 132 7.94 4.03 -8.82
CA ALA A 132 7.31 4.38 -10.09
C ALA A 132 5.96 3.69 -10.25
N LYS A 133 5.87 2.42 -9.84
CA LYS A 133 4.62 1.68 -9.92
C LYS A 133 3.56 2.20 -8.95
N ALA A 134 3.97 2.64 -7.76
CA ALA A 134 3.09 3.32 -6.83
C ALA A 134 2.58 4.67 -7.40
N ALA A 135 3.42 5.41 -8.13
CA ALA A 135 3.05 6.67 -8.76
C ALA A 135 2.09 6.51 -9.95
N ASP A 136 2.16 5.40 -10.67
CA ASP A 136 1.24 5.07 -11.79
C ASP A 136 -0.15 4.61 -11.31
N ALA A 137 -0.30 4.24 -10.04
CA ALA A 137 -1.58 3.84 -9.48
C ALA A 137 -2.47 5.08 -9.25
N LYS A 138 -3.79 4.91 -9.44
CA LYS A 138 -4.74 5.93 -9.00
C LYS A 138 -4.49 6.26 -7.51
N PRO A 139 -4.53 7.55 -7.11
CA PRO A 139 -4.46 7.93 -5.71
C PRO A 139 -5.37 7.07 -4.85
N LEU A 140 -4.94 6.79 -3.61
CA LEU A 140 -5.76 6.01 -2.69
C LEU A 140 -7.14 6.64 -2.49
N TRP A 141 -7.24 7.98 -2.53
CA TRP A 141 -8.52 8.70 -2.53
C TRP A 141 -9.52 8.20 -3.58
N ASP A 142 -9.07 8.05 -4.83
CA ASP A 142 -9.92 7.58 -5.92
C ASP A 142 -10.28 6.10 -5.75
N ARG A 143 -9.34 5.29 -5.25
CA ARG A 143 -9.57 3.86 -4.97
C ARG A 143 -10.53 3.64 -3.79
N LEU A 144 -10.56 4.55 -2.82
CA LEU A 144 -11.53 4.58 -1.72
C LEU A 144 -12.93 5.03 -2.17
N GLY A 145 -13.10 5.44 -3.43
CA GLY A 145 -14.39 5.90 -3.98
C GLY A 145 -14.62 7.40 -3.83
N GLY A 146 -13.58 8.18 -3.49
CA GLY A 146 -13.63 9.63 -3.38
C GLY A 146 -14.49 10.14 -2.22
N GLU A 147 -14.86 11.42 -2.30
CA GLU A 147 -15.43 12.18 -1.17
C GLU A 147 -16.66 11.52 -0.56
N LYS A 148 -17.63 11.12 -1.40
CA LYS A 148 -18.90 10.56 -0.91
C LYS A 148 -18.71 9.24 -0.17
N ALA A 149 -17.83 8.38 -0.66
CA ALA A 149 -17.55 7.09 -0.03
C ALA A 149 -16.77 7.28 1.27
N VAL A 150 -15.74 8.12 1.26
CA VAL A 150 -14.94 8.45 2.45
C VAL A 150 -15.80 9.14 3.52
N ALA A 151 -16.66 10.08 3.15
CA ALA A 151 -17.55 10.76 4.08
C ALA A 151 -18.52 9.78 4.77
N ALA A 152 -19.06 8.80 4.03
CA ALA A 152 -19.93 7.78 4.60
C ALA A 152 -19.17 6.88 5.60
N VAL A 153 -17.95 6.45 5.24
CA VAL A 153 -17.08 5.68 6.14
C VAL A 153 -16.74 6.48 7.39
N VAL A 154 -16.36 7.75 7.26
CA VAL A 154 -16.03 8.62 8.40
C VAL A 154 -17.23 8.78 9.33
N HIS A 155 -18.40 9.04 8.78
CA HIS A 155 -19.63 9.18 9.57
C HIS A 155 -19.92 7.93 10.42
N ASP A 156 -19.95 6.76 9.78
CA ASP A 156 -20.19 5.49 10.47
C ASP A 156 -19.09 5.15 11.48
N PHE A 157 -17.84 5.50 11.18
CA PHE A 157 -16.71 5.37 12.10
C PHE A 157 -16.88 6.24 13.35
N VAL A 158 -17.25 7.52 13.21
CA VAL A 158 -17.47 8.41 14.36
C VAL A 158 -18.64 7.91 15.21
N ILE A 159 -19.75 7.48 14.58
CA ILE A 159 -20.90 6.92 15.29
C ILE A 159 -20.52 5.67 16.09
N ALA A 160 -19.68 4.79 15.53
CA ALA A 160 -19.26 3.56 16.20
C ALA A 160 -18.24 3.82 17.33
N ALA A 161 -17.29 4.71 17.10
CA ALA A 161 -16.18 4.95 18.02
C ALA A 161 -16.52 5.90 19.17
N ALA A 162 -17.34 6.92 18.95
CA ALA A 162 -17.67 7.93 19.94
C ALA A 162 -18.28 7.38 21.25
N PRO A 163 -19.20 6.39 21.23
CA PRO A 163 -19.77 5.85 22.46
C PRO A 163 -18.91 4.75 23.12
N ASP A 164 -17.81 4.29 22.50
CA ASP A 164 -17.00 3.21 23.08
C ASP A 164 -16.13 3.72 24.23
N PRO A 165 -16.34 3.23 25.48
CA PRO A 165 -15.53 3.64 26.62
C PRO A 165 -14.05 3.28 26.47
N LYS A 166 -13.68 2.27 25.67
CA LYS A 166 -12.27 1.92 25.40
C LYS A 166 -11.57 2.95 24.51
N VAL A 167 -12.33 3.63 23.66
CA VAL A 167 -11.82 4.74 22.84
C VAL A 167 -11.71 6.01 23.69
N ASN A 168 -12.58 6.17 24.70
CA ASN A 168 -12.67 7.35 25.55
C ASN A 168 -12.69 8.64 24.72
N PHE A 169 -13.52 8.68 23.68
CA PHE A 169 -13.50 9.72 22.64
C PHE A 169 -13.60 11.14 23.21
N PHE A 170 -14.38 11.31 24.27
CA PHE A 170 -14.66 12.59 24.93
C PHE A 170 -13.76 12.89 26.14
N ARG A 171 -12.76 12.03 26.41
CA ARG A 171 -11.81 12.17 27.54
C ARG A 171 -12.54 12.36 28.87
N ASP A 172 -13.36 11.38 29.24
CA ASP A 172 -14.20 11.40 30.45
C ASP A 172 -15.17 12.59 30.50
N GLY A 173 -15.66 13.01 29.32
CA GLY A 173 -16.61 14.13 29.19
C GLY A 173 -15.99 15.52 29.26
N LYS A 174 -14.65 15.64 29.27
CA LYS A 174 -13.94 16.93 29.19
C LYS A 174 -14.22 17.66 27.89
N TYR A 175 -14.38 16.92 26.80
CA TYR A 175 -14.75 17.47 25.50
C TYR A 175 -16.21 17.12 25.20
N LYS A 176 -16.99 18.13 24.84
CA LYS A 176 -18.38 17.95 24.40
C LYS A 176 -18.48 18.42 22.96
N LEU A 177 -18.96 17.53 22.10
CA LEU A 177 -19.31 17.87 20.73
C LEU A 177 -20.84 17.88 20.66
N ASP A 178 -21.40 19.02 20.30
CA ASP A 178 -22.76 19.11 19.80
C ASP A 178 -22.81 18.64 18.34
N ASP A 179 -24.00 18.59 17.74
CA ASP A 179 -24.17 18.14 16.36
C ASP A 179 -23.31 18.95 15.37
N ALA A 180 -23.14 20.26 15.63
CA ALA A 180 -22.28 21.12 14.83
C ALA A 180 -20.79 20.76 14.99
N GLY A 181 -20.37 20.46 16.22
CA GLY A 181 -19.02 19.98 16.54
C GLY A 181 -18.72 18.62 15.90
N VAL A 182 -19.65 17.68 15.93
CA VAL A 182 -19.51 16.37 15.26
C VAL A 182 -19.37 16.56 13.75
N LYS A 183 -20.24 17.37 13.14
CA LYS A 183 -20.15 17.65 11.70
C LYS A 183 -18.81 18.28 11.30
N LYS A 184 -18.31 19.22 12.12
CA LYS A 184 -16.99 19.83 11.89
C LYS A 184 -15.85 18.81 12.01
N LEU A 185 -15.91 17.94 13.01
CA LEU A 185 -14.95 16.84 13.16
C LEU A 185 -14.96 15.92 11.94
N GLU A 186 -16.14 15.49 11.48
CA GLU A 186 -16.27 14.65 10.28
C GLU A 186 -15.69 15.32 9.04
N THR A 187 -15.99 16.61 8.81
CA THR A 187 -15.37 17.38 7.72
C THR A 187 -13.84 17.36 7.83
N MET A 188 -13.29 17.64 9.02
CA MET A 188 -11.84 17.64 9.23
C MET A 188 -11.20 16.27 9.00
N LEU A 189 -11.88 15.18 9.38
CA LEU A 189 -11.41 13.81 9.12
C LEU A 189 -11.43 13.49 7.62
N VAL A 190 -12.48 13.88 6.90
CA VAL A 190 -12.55 13.71 5.44
C VAL A 190 -11.45 14.52 4.74
N GLU A 191 -11.23 15.78 5.13
CA GLU A 191 -10.15 16.61 4.60
C GLU A 191 -8.77 16.01 4.88
N MET A 192 -8.55 15.47 6.08
CA MET A 192 -7.31 14.80 6.46
C MET A 192 -7.08 13.55 5.61
N ILE A 193 -8.10 12.69 5.46
CA ILE A 193 -8.00 11.49 4.61
C ILE A 193 -7.74 11.92 3.17
N SER A 194 -8.46 12.90 2.64
CA SER A 194 -8.24 13.42 1.29
C SER A 194 -6.79 13.86 1.09
N SER A 195 -6.30 14.76 1.95
CA SER A 195 -4.94 15.27 1.85
C SER A 195 -3.87 14.18 1.98
N ALA A 196 -4.09 13.16 2.82
CA ALA A 196 -3.13 12.08 3.05
C ALA A 196 -3.16 10.99 1.96
N THR A 197 -4.27 10.86 1.23
CA THR A 197 -4.49 9.79 0.24
C THR A 197 -4.43 10.26 -1.21
N GLY A 198 -4.03 11.52 -1.43
CA GLY A 198 -3.88 12.14 -2.75
C GLY A 198 -5.19 12.68 -3.34
N GLY A 199 -6.17 12.99 -2.49
CA GLY A 199 -7.42 13.63 -2.85
C GLY A 199 -7.32 15.17 -2.98
N PRO A 200 -8.39 15.82 -3.43
CA PRO A 200 -8.38 17.24 -3.76
C PRO A 200 -8.58 18.16 -2.55
N LEU A 201 -9.07 17.65 -1.41
CA LEU A 201 -9.36 18.48 -0.24
C LEU A 201 -8.09 18.70 0.57
N LYS A 202 -7.91 19.94 1.04
CA LYS A 202 -6.77 20.32 1.87
C LYS A 202 -7.17 20.30 3.33
N TYR A 203 -6.39 19.62 4.15
CA TYR A 203 -6.53 19.70 5.60
C TYR A 203 -5.90 21.00 6.11
N ASN A 204 -6.74 21.88 6.67
CA ASN A 204 -6.30 23.16 7.25
C ASN A 204 -6.37 23.17 8.79
N GLY A 205 -6.51 21.99 9.40
CA GLY A 205 -6.52 21.84 10.84
C GLY A 205 -5.13 21.96 11.47
N ARG A 206 -5.09 21.92 12.81
CA ARG A 206 -3.83 21.83 13.55
C ARG A 206 -3.15 20.49 13.28
N ASN A 207 -1.83 20.43 13.38
CA ASN A 207 -1.12 19.15 13.27
C ASN A 207 -1.56 18.16 14.37
N MET A 208 -1.27 16.87 14.19
CA MET A 208 -1.73 15.81 15.10
C MET A 208 -1.21 16.02 16.53
N LYS A 209 0.04 16.45 16.69
CA LYS A 209 0.64 16.70 18.00
C LYS A 209 -0.07 17.82 18.76
N ASP A 210 -0.24 18.98 18.13
CA ASP A 210 -0.87 20.16 18.76
C ASP A 210 -2.38 19.97 18.97
N THR A 211 -3.02 19.14 18.15
CA THR A 211 -4.44 18.80 18.30
C THR A 211 -4.67 17.95 19.56
N HIS A 212 -3.79 16.98 19.82
CA HIS A 212 -3.96 15.97 20.88
C HIS A 212 -3.14 16.25 22.15
N LYS A 213 -2.32 17.32 22.14
CA LYS A 213 -1.48 17.72 23.27
C LYS A 213 -2.26 17.85 24.58
N GLY A 214 -1.79 17.15 25.61
CA GLY A 214 -2.35 17.19 26.96
C GLY A 214 -3.62 16.34 27.14
N MET A 215 -4.04 15.60 26.12
CA MET A 215 -5.19 14.68 26.21
C MET A 215 -4.83 13.36 26.89
N LYS A 216 -3.54 13.07 27.10
CA LYS A 216 -3.03 11.84 27.74
C LYS A 216 -3.57 10.57 27.08
N ILE A 217 -3.63 10.55 25.75
CA ILE A 217 -4.11 9.40 24.98
C ILE A 217 -3.14 8.25 25.18
N THR A 218 -3.70 7.09 25.56
CA THR A 218 -2.97 5.84 25.75
C THR A 218 -2.84 5.07 24.43
N GLU A 219 -1.90 4.13 24.38
CA GLU A 219 -1.78 3.20 23.26
C GLU A 219 -3.04 2.35 23.09
N GLU A 220 -3.66 1.90 24.18
CA GLU A 220 -4.88 1.10 24.16
C GLU A 220 -6.06 1.86 23.55
N GLU A 221 -6.25 3.12 23.92
CA GLU A 221 -7.32 3.97 23.38
C GLU A 221 -7.11 4.25 21.87
N PHE A 222 -5.86 4.49 21.46
CA PHE A 222 -5.53 4.66 20.05
C PHE A 222 -5.80 3.38 19.25
N ASN A 223 -5.39 2.22 19.77
CA ASN A 223 -5.62 0.94 19.13
C ASN A 223 -7.11 0.57 19.08
N ALA A 224 -7.89 0.92 20.10
CA ALA A 224 -9.35 0.77 20.09
C ALA A 224 -9.99 1.60 18.98
N LEU A 225 -9.57 2.87 18.83
CA LEU A 225 -10.03 3.74 17.73
C LEU A 225 -9.68 3.16 16.36
N ALA A 226 -8.43 2.70 16.17
CA ALA A 226 -8.00 2.05 14.93
C ALA A 226 -8.81 0.78 14.63
N GLY A 227 -9.20 0.02 15.66
CA GLY A 227 -10.08 -1.14 15.54
C GLY A 227 -11.46 -0.79 14.97
N HIS A 228 -12.06 0.33 15.41
CA HIS A 228 -13.31 0.84 14.84
C HIS A 228 -13.16 1.25 13.38
N LEU A 229 -12.06 1.92 13.02
CA LEU A 229 -11.79 2.27 11.64
C LEU A 229 -11.74 1.01 10.75
N VAL A 230 -10.99 -0.02 11.17
CA VAL A 230 -10.91 -1.29 10.44
C VAL A 230 -12.28 -1.97 10.33
N ALA A 231 -13.07 -1.97 11.40
CA ALA A 231 -14.41 -2.55 11.39
C ALA A 231 -15.33 -1.84 10.39
N THR A 232 -15.30 -0.50 10.36
CA THR A 232 -16.09 0.29 9.42
C THR A 232 -15.63 0.08 7.98
N LEU A 233 -14.33 0.08 7.70
CA LEU A 233 -13.83 -0.20 6.35
C LEU A 233 -14.27 -1.58 5.84
N LYS A 234 -14.25 -2.60 6.71
CA LYS A 234 -14.79 -3.94 6.40
C LYS A 234 -16.29 -3.92 6.13
N LYS A 235 -17.08 -3.17 6.91
CA LYS A 235 -18.53 -2.99 6.68
C LYS A 235 -18.82 -2.44 5.27
N TYR A 236 -17.97 -1.55 4.78
CA TYR A 236 -18.09 -0.97 3.44
C TYR A 236 -17.47 -1.83 2.33
N ASN A 237 -16.96 -3.02 2.65
CA ASN A 237 -16.26 -3.92 1.72
C ASN A 237 -15.09 -3.23 1.00
N VAL A 238 -14.41 -2.31 1.70
CA VAL A 238 -13.18 -1.71 1.17
C VAL A 238 -12.17 -2.84 0.97
N PRO A 239 -11.51 -2.96 -0.20
CA PRO A 239 -10.60 -4.07 -0.43
C PRO A 239 -9.39 -3.98 0.52
N GLN A 240 -8.83 -5.14 0.88
CA GLN A 240 -7.80 -5.25 1.92
C GLN A 240 -6.58 -4.36 1.62
N ALA A 241 -6.22 -4.19 0.35
CA ALA A 241 -5.11 -3.35 -0.07
C ALA A 241 -5.29 -1.88 0.34
N GLU A 242 -6.46 -1.30 0.05
CA GLU A 242 -6.82 0.08 0.40
C GLU A 242 -6.97 0.24 1.91
N MET A 243 -7.53 -0.77 2.60
CA MET A 243 -7.61 -0.77 4.06
C MET A 243 -6.24 -0.73 4.72
N ASP A 244 -5.32 -1.62 4.31
CA ASP A 244 -3.97 -1.70 4.88
C ASP A 244 -3.20 -0.39 4.69
N GLU A 245 -3.35 0.24 3.52
CA GLU A 245 -2.69 1.51 3.21
C GLU A 245 -3.27 2.67 4.04
N LEU A 246 -4.60 2.79 4.12
CA LEU A 246 -5.25 3.82 4.94
C LEU A 246 -4.94 3.63 6.43
N VAL A 247 -5.00 2.40 6.93
CA VAL A 247 -4.65 2.07 8.33
C VAL A 247 -3.17 2.34 8.59
N GLY A 248 -2.28 2.06 7.64
CA GLY A 248 -0.86 2.39 7.72
C GLY A 248 -0.62 3.90 7.84
N ILE A 249 -1.34 4.70 7.05
CA ILE A 249 -1.31 6.18 7.15
C ILE A 249 -1.76 6.62 8.55
N VAL A 250 -2.88 6.11 9.05
CA VAL A 250 -3.37 6.46 10.39
C VAL A 250 -2.39 6.03 11.47
N ALA A 251 -1.83 4.81 11.38
CA ALA A 251 -0.85 4.30 12.33
C ALA A 251 0.44 5.15 12.37
N SER A 252 0.83 5.77 11.26
CA SER A 252 1.99 6.68 11.22
C SER A 252 1.83 7.91 12.12
N THR A 253 0.58 8.30 12.45
CA THR A 253 0.30 9.44 13.34
C THR A 253 0.41 9.09 14.83
N LYS A 254 0.51 7.79 15.18
CA LYS A 254 0.52 7.31 16.57
C LYS A 254 1.58 8.01 17.41
N GLY A 255 2.77 8.23 16.86
CA GLY A 255 3.88 8.89 17.56
C GLY A 255 3.63 10.35 17.94
N ASP A 256 2.70 11.02 17.27
CA ASP A 256 2.30 12.40 17.57
C ASP A 256 1.09 12.48 18.53
N ILE A 257 0.30 11.40 18.63
CA ILE A 257 -0.99 11.38 19.35
C ILE A 257 -0.86 10.72 20.73
N VAL A 258 -0.14 9.60 20.82
CA VAL A 258 -0.03 8.82 22.06
C VAL A 258 0.97 9.49 23.00
N GLU A 259 0.49 9.87 24.20
CA GLU A 259 1.31 10.51 25.25
C GLU A 259 1.64 9.54 26.40
N VAL A 260 0.87 8.46 26.54
CA VAL A 260 1.04 7.45 27.58
C VAL A 260 1.24 6.08 26.92
N LYS A 261 2.38 5.45 27.21
CA LYS A 261 2.76 4.14 26.70
C LYS A 261 2.46 3.05 27.71
#